data_AF-A0A842WDG2-F1
#
_entry.id   AF-A0A842WDG2-F1
#
_cell.length_a   1.000
_cell.length_b   1.000
_cell.length_c   1.000
_cell.angle_alpha   90.00
_cell.angle_beta   90.00
_cell.angle_gamma   90.00
#
_symmetry.space_group_name_H-M   'P 1'
#
loop_
_entity.id
_entity.type
_entity.pdbx_description
1 polymer ?
#
loop_
_entity_poly.entity_id
_entity_poly.type
_entity_poly.pdbx_seq_one_letter_code
_entity_poly.pdbx_strand_id
1 'polypeptide(L)' 'MQDIPEPGTTAQKCPKCGANELYFDKKTGVLRCRKCGFEQKIPVIK' A
#
# COMPACT_ATOMS: atom_id res chain seq x y z
N MET A 1 -30.28 -13.11 -0.89
CA MET A 1 -29.08 -12.79 -1.68
C MET A 1 -28.19 -11.98 -0.74
N GLN A 2 -27.09 -12.55 -0.27
CA GLN A 2 -26.25 -11.95 0.77
C GLN A 2 -25.08 -11.28 0.07
N ASP A 3 -25.07 -9.95 0.02
CA ASP A 3 -23.92 -9.17 -0.44
C ASP A 3 -22.91 -9.16 0.70
N ILE A 4 -21.95 -10.07 0.63
CA ILE A 4 -20.79 -10.08 1.52
C ILE A 4 -19.82 -9.12 0.85
N PRO A 5 -19.62 -7.87 1.34
CA PRO A 5 -18.58 -7.03 0.79
C PRO A 5 -17.27 -7.79 0.98
N GLU A 6 -16.61 -8.11 -0.13
CA GLU A 6 -15.30 -8.76 -0.13
C GLU A 6 -14.42 -8.04 0.89
N PRO A 7 -13.71 -8.74 1.79
CA PRO A 7 -12.84 -8.11 2.75
C PRO A 7 -11.75 -7.42 1.97
N GLY A 8 -12.00 -6.13 1.71
CA GLY A 8 -11.15 -5.27 0.91
C GLY A 8 -9.76 -5.47 1.43
N THR A 9 -8.92 -6.03 0.55
CA THR A 9 -7.47 -6.00 0.65
C THR A 9 -7.13 -4.72 1.39
N THR A 10 -6.37 -4.80 2.50
CA THR A 10 -5.81 -3.61 3.14
C THR A 10 -4.80 -3.02 2.17
N ALA A 11 -5.35 -2.45 1.09
CA ALA A 11 -4.65 -1.78 0.04
C ALA A 11 -4.23 -0.51 0.76
N GLN A 12 -3.05 -0.56 1.38
CA GLN A 12 -2.41 0.63 1.91
C GLN A 12 -2.53 1.65 0.79
N LYS A 13 -3.31 2.69 1.06
CA LYS A 13 -3.51 3.79 0.13
C LYS A 13 -2.35 4.74 0.37
N CYS A 14 -1.85 5.32 -0.71
CA CYS A 14 -0.75 6.27 -0.60
C CYS A 14 -1.24 7.47 0.20
N PRO A 15 -0.65 7.80 1.34
CA PRO A 15 -1.10 8.94 2.15
C PRO A 15 -0.86 10.27 1.42
N LYS A 16 0.02 10.29 0.42
CA LYS A 16 0.36 11.50 -0.34
C LYS A 16 -0.60 11.79 -1.50
N CYS A 17 -1.17 10.77 -2.15
CA CYS A 17 -2.02 10.95 -3.32
C CYS A 17 -3.32 10.13 -3.33
N GLY A 18 -3.55 9.30 -2.31
CA GLY A 18 -4.71 8.40 -2.22
C GLY A 18 -4.68 7.19 -3.15
N ALA A 19 -3.58 6.96 -3.89
CA ALA A 19 -3.48 5.85 -4.82
C ALA A 19 -3.44 4.49 -4.11
N ASN A 20 -4.18 3.52 -4.66
CA ASN A 20 -4.11 2.11 -4.23
C ASN A 20 -2.94 1.33 -4.86
N GLU A 21 -2.19 1.95 -5.78
CA GLU A 21 -0.98 1.38 -6.40
C GLU A 21 0.27 1.73 -5.59
N LEU A 22 0.42 1.06 -4.45
CA LEU A 22 1.67 1.01 -3.69
C LEU A 22 2.32 -0.35 -3.87
N TYR A 23 3.62 -0.33 -4.17
CA TYR A 23 4.45 -1.52 -4.27
C TYR A 23 5.47 -1.51 -3.15
N PHE A 24 5.62 -2.64 -2.46
CA PHE A 24 6.66 -2.78 -1.45
C PHE A 24 7.95 -3.30 -2.08
N ASP A 25 8.99 -2.46 -1.99
CA ASP A 25 10.31 -2.79 -2.46
C ASP A 25 11.07 -3.60 -1.41
N LYS A 26 11.04 -4.93 -1.54
CA LYS A 26 11.68 -5.86 -0.58
C LYS A 26 13.20 -5.71 -0.50
N LYS A 27 13.84 -5.16 -1.53
CA LYS A 27 15.30 -4.94 -1.55
C LYS A 27 15.69 -3.82 -0.60
N THR A 28 14.90 -2.75 -0.57
CA THR A 28 15.17 -1.56 0.23
C THR A 28 14.33 -1.48 1.51
N GLY A 29 13.28 -2.31 1.63
CA GLY A 29 12.32 -2.25 2.73
C GLY A 29 11.39 -1.03 2.66
N VAL A 30 11.20 -0.46 1.47
CA VAL A 30 10.47 0.79 1.27
C VAL A 30 9.19 0.54 0.50
N LEU A 31 8.07 1.10 0.99
CA LEU A 31 6.82 1.16 0.26
C LEU A 31 6.87 2.33 -0.72
N ARG A 32 6.68 2.06 -2.01
CA ARG A 32 6.77 3.06 -3.06
C ARG A 32 5.50 3.13 -3.87
N CYS A 33 4.96 4.34 -4.02
CA CYS A 33 3.75 4.60 -4.79
C CYS A 33 4.09 4.77 -6.27
N ARG A 34 3.45 3.98 -7.13
CA ARG A 34 3.66 4.07 -8.58
C ARG A 34 3.08 5.35 -9.19
N LYS A 35 2.07 5.93 -8.55
CA LYS A 35 1.31 7.07 -9.08
C LYS A 35 1.97 8.42 -8.81
N CYS A 36 2.48 8.64 -7.60
CA CYS A 36 3.09 9.93 -7.21
C CYS A 36 4.58 9.84 -6.87
N GLY A 37 5.14 8.62 -6.84
CA GLY A 37 6.53 8.40 -6.43
C GLY A 37 6.76 8.53 -4.92
N PHE A 38 5.72 8.51 -4.08
CA PHE A 38 5.88 8.53 -2.62
C PHE A 38 6.64 7.29 -2.13
N GLU A 39 7.66 7.49 -1.30
CA GLU A 39 8.49 6.42 -0.74
C GLU A 39 8.42 6.51 0.79
N GLN A 40 7.99 5.42 1.44
CA GLN A 40 7.90 5.32 2.89
C GLN A 40 8.59 4.06 3.39
N LYS A 41 9.63 4.25 4.21
CA LYS A 41 10.30 3.14 4.90
C LYS A 41 9.32 2.57 5.92
N ILE A 42 8.91 1.32 5.73
CA ILE A 42 8.10 0.63 6.73
C ILE A 42 9.09 -0.08 7.66
N PRO A 43 9.18 0.28 8.95
CA PRO A 43 9.95 -0.52 9.88
C PRO A 43 9.28 -1.89 9.95
N VAL A 44 10.00 -2.94 9.53
CA VAL A 44 9.56 -4.32 9.73
C VAL A 44 9.69 -4.58 11.24
N ILE A 45 8.64 -4.25 11.98
CA ILE A 45 8.49 -4.70 13.37
C ILE A 45 8.51 -6.23 13.34
N LYS A 46 9.60 -6.77 13.90
CA LYS A 46 9.92 -8.19 13.93
C LYS A 46 9.38 -8.83 15.21
#